data_AF-A0AA97BMK2-F1
#
_entry.id   AF-A0AA97BMK2-F1
#
_cell.length_a   1.000
_cell.length_b   1.000
_cell.length_c   1.000
_cell.angle_alpha   90.00
_cell.angle_beta   90.00
_cell.angle_gamma   90.00
#
_symmetry.space_group_name_H-M   'P 1'
#
loop_
_entity.id
_entity.type
_entity.pdbx_description
1 polymer ?
#
loop_
_entity_poly.entity_id
_entity_poly.type
_entity_poly.pdbx_seq_one_letter_code
_entity_poly.pdbx_strand_id
1 'polypeptide(L)' 'MSNKADKTTGNIIELKINGATVCYLRTDGAVAADYLSFIAKTTEVLMLDRNSLELEANAFGKTIQHGYSAFSTIKDPKGL' A
#
# COMPACT_ATOMS: atom_id res chain seq x y z
N MET A 1 -5.52 -35.90 -20.56
CA MET A 1 -4.71 -34.78 -20.04
C MET A 1 -5.58 -33.53 -20.09
N SER A 2 -6.10 -33.09 -18.95
CA SER A 2 -6.94 -31.88 -18.90
C SER A 2 -6.07 -30.73 -18.40
N ASN A 3 -6.01 -29.66 -19.18
CA ASN A 3 -5.21 -28.46 -18.92
C ASN A 3 -5.40 -27.99 -17.47
N LYS A 4 -4.34 -28.08 -16.66
CA LYS A 4 -4.21 -27.22 -15.49
C LYS A 4 -4.20 -25.80 -16.03
N ALA A 5 -5.28 -25.05 -15.80
CA ALA A 5 -5.17 -23.61 -15.84
C ALA A 5 -4.02 -23.26 -14.90
N ASP A 6 -2.93 -22.71 -15.44
CA ASP A 6 -1.90 -22.10 -14.63
C ASP A 6 -2.62 -21.04 -13.81
N LYS A 7 -2.82 -21.35 -12.53
CA LYS A 7 -3.41 -20.45 -11.56
C LYS A 7 -2.43 -19.29 -11.53
N THR A 8 -2.77 -18.20 -12.22
CA THR A 8 -1.97 -16.98 -12.25
C THR A 8 -1.64 -16.66 -10.80
N THR A 9 -0.40 -16.90 -10.41
CA THR A 9 0.09 -16.55 -9.09
C THR A 9 -0.03 -15.05 -9.01
N GLY A 10 -1.05 -14.57 -8.30
CA GLY A 10 -1.26 -13.15 -8.11
C GLY A 10 0.01 -12.50 -7.58
N ASN A 11 0.23 -11.26 -7.99
CA ASN A 11 1.32 -10.45 -7.48
C ASN A 11 1.13 -10.19 -5.98
N ILE A 12 2.20 -9.79 -5.30
CA ILE A 12 2.13 -9.32 -3.92
C ILE A 12 2.36 -7.81 -3.95
N ILE A 13 1.42 -7.07 -3.35
CA ILE A 13 1.60 -5.66 -3.02
C ILE A 13 2.12 -5.63 -1.58
N GLU A 14 3.24 -4.95 -1.34
CA GLU A 14 3.92 -4.96 -0.05
C GLU A 14 4.35 -3.55 0.33
N LEU A 15 4.00 -3.11 1.54
CA LEU A 15 4.61 -1.92 2.13
C LEU A 15 5.79 -2.34 3.00
N LYS A 16 6.94 -1.73 2.72
CA LYS A 16 8.13 -1.84 3.56
C LYS A 16 8.51 -0.49 4.15
N ILE A 17 8.87 -0.49 5.42
CA ILE A 17 9.53 0.63 6.09
C ILE A 17 10.91 0.15 6.49
N ASN A 18 11.96 0.85 6.07
CA ASN A 18 13.35 0.49 6.39
C ASN A 18 13.69 -0.98 6.08
N GLY A 19 13.12 -1.53 5.01
CA GLY A 19 13.34 -2.92 4.57
C GLY A 19 12.47 -3.97 5.26
N ALA A 20 11.74 -3.62 6.33
CA ALA A 20 10.82 -4.53 7.03
C ALA A 20 9.41 -4.44 6.45
N THR A 21 8.79 -5.59 6.18
CA THR A 21 7.40 -5.67 5.71
C THR A 21 6.43 -5.38 6.84
N VAL A 22 5.60 -4.36 6.65
CA VAL A 22 4.60 -3.94 7.64
C VAL A 22 3.18 -4.33 7.24
N CYS A 23 2.91 -4.46 5.94
CA CYS A 23 1.63 -4.94 5.43
C CYS A 23 1.83 -5.51 4.02
N TYR A 24 1.11 -6.58 3.67
CA TYR A 24 1.09 -7.11 2.31
C TYR A 24 -0.32 -7.59 1.90
N LEU A 25 -0.59 -7.55 0.60
CA LEU A 25 -1.79 -8.08 -0.03
C LEU A 25 -1.37 -9.06 -1.14
N ARG A 26 -1.87 -10.28 -1.06
CA ARG A 26 -1.81 -11.22 -2.18
C ARG A 26 -2.94 -10.89 -3.13
N THR A 27 -2.65 -10.68 -4.42
CA THR A 27 -3.67 -10.29 -5.38
C THR A 27 -4.40 -11.47 -6.03
N ASP A 28 -4.01 -12.72 -5.70
CA ASP A 28 -4.69 -13.90 -6.21
C ASP A 28 -6.11 -14.00 -5.65
N GLY A 29 -7.10 -13.73 -6.51
CA GLY A 29 -8.51 -13.69 -6.12
C GLY A 29 -8.94 -12.45 -5.34
N ALA A 30 -8.05 -11.44 -5.19
CA ALA A 30 -8.38 -10.22 -4.47
C ALA A 30 -9.42 -9.37 -5.22
N VAL A 31 -10.42 -8.89 -4.50
CA VAL A 31 -11.45 -7.99 -4.99
C VAL A 31 -11.21 -6.56 -4.50
N ALA A 32 -11.94 -5.58 -5.04
CA ALA A 32 -11.79 -4.17 -4.68
C ALA A 32 -11.82 -3.91 -3.16
N ALA A 33 -12.64 -4.67 -2.42
CA ALA A 33 -12.70 -4.58 -0.97
C ALA A 33 -11.36 -4.92 -0.30
N ASP A 34 -10.63 -5.93 -0.78
CA ASP A 34 -9.33 -6.33 -0.20
C ASP A 34 -8.28 -5.23 -0.40
N TYR A 35 -8.29 -4.55 -1.55
CA TYR A 35 -7.40 -3.41 -1.79
C TYR A 35 -7.72 -2.23 -0.85
N LEU A 36 -9.00 -1.92 -0.66
CA LEU A 36 -9.42 -0.86 0.26
C LEU A 36 -9.06 -1.21 1.70
N SER A 37 -9.29 -2.46 2.12
CA SER A 37 -8.91 -2.96 3.44
C SER A 37 -7.40 -2.95 3.65
N PHE A 38 -6.61 -3.30 2.64
CA PHE A 38 -5.16 -3.20 2.68
C PHE A 38 -4.69 -1.77 2.90
N ILE A 39 -5.25 -0.79 2.19
CA ILE A 39 -4.92 0.64 2.36
C ILE A 39 -5.28 1.12 3.78
N ALA A 40 -6.47 0.75 4.26
CA ALA A 40 -6.92 1.11 5.60
C ALA A 40 -6.01 0.52 6.69
N LYS A 41 -5.73 -0.79 6.63
CA LYS A 41 -4.88 -1.48 7.59
C LYS A 41 -3.43 -0.97 7.55
N THR A 42 -2.92 -0.67 6.36
CA THR A 42 -1.61 -0.03 6.18
C THR A 42 -1.54 1.30 6.92
N THR A 43 -2.56 2.14 6.77
CA THR A 43 -2.63 3.44 7.44
C THR A 43 -2.71 3.29 8.96
N GLU A 44 -3.52 2.34 9.44
CA GLU A 44 -3.64 2.02 10.86
C GLU A 44 -2.28 1.61 11.47
N VAL A 45 -1.56 0.68 10.82
CA VAL A 45 -0.26 0.19 11.29
C VAL A 45 0.78 1.31 11.32
N LEU A 46 0.82 2.18 10.30
CA LEU A 46 1.73 3.34 10.29
C LEU A 46 1.43 4.30 11.44
N MET A 47 0.15 4.52 11.76
CA MET A 47 -0.25 5.42 12.83
C MET A 47 0.06 4.89 14.24
N LEU A 48 0.28 3.58 14.41
CA LEU A 48 0.77 3.02 15.67
C LEU A 48 2.20 3.49 15.99
N ASP A 49 3.01 3.74 14.97
CA ASP A 49 4.39 4.21 15.10
C ASP A 49 4.57 5.68 14.66
N ARG A 50 3.50 6.47 14.81
CA ARG A 50 3.42 7.86 14.34
C ARG A 50 4.61 8.72 14.79
N ASN A 51 5.07 8.55 16.02
CA ASN A 51 6.16 9.36 16.58
C ASN A 51 7.50 9.07 15.88
N SER A 52 7.82 7.79 15.63
CA SER A 52 9.04 7.42 14.92
C SER A 52 9.00 7.90 13.47
N LEU A 53 7.84 7.81 12.82
CA LEU A 53 7.65 8.34 11.47
C LEU A 53 7.80 9.88 11.41
N GLU A 54 7.33 10.60 12.43
CA GLU A 54 7.55 12.05 12.55
C GLU A 54 9.03 12.38 12.75
N LEU A 55 9.75 11.61 13.56
CA LEU A 55 11.20 11.78 13.74
C LEU A 55 11.97 11.53 12.43
N GLU A 56 11.60 10.48 11.69
CA GLU A 56 12.16 10.19 10.37
C GLU A 56 11.90 11.36 9.41
N ALA A 57 10.66 11.85 9.32
CA ALA A 57 10.31 13.00 8.48
C ALA A 57 11.10 14.26 8.86
N ASN A 58 11.22 14.54 10.16
CA ASN A 58 11.95 15.70 10.68
C ASN A 58 13.44 15.66 10.34
N ALA A 59 14.05 14.46 10.27
CA ALA A 59 15.45 14.30 9.85
C ALA A 59 15.70 14.79 8.40
N PHE A 60 14.64 14.85 7.59
CA PHE A 60 14.67 15.40 6.23
C PHE A 60 14.03 16.79 6.12
N GLY A 61 13.78 17.48 7.25
CA GLY A 61 13.13 18.80 7.28
C GLY A 61 11.66 18.77 6.86
N LYS A 62 10.98 17.63 7.03
CA LYS A 62 9.56 17.41 6.68
C LYS A 62 8.75 17.07 7.93
N THR A 63 7.43 17.03 7.80
CA THR A 63 6.50 16.53 8.82
C THR A 63 5.52 15.54 8.18
N ILE A 64 5.01 14.57 8.94
CA ILE A 64 3.94 13.69 8.47
C ILE A 64 2.59 14.43 8.41
N GLN A 65 2.48 15.62 8.99
CA GLN A 65 1.34 16.51 8.79
C GLN A 65 1.40 17.09 7.37
N HIS A 66 0.91 16.33 6.40
CA HIS A 66 0.72 16.84 5.05
C HIS A 66 -0.58 17.65 4.96
N GLY A 67 -0.46 18.98 4.85
CA GLY A 67 -1.53 19.81 4.30
C GLY A 67 -1.67 19.51 2.81
N TYR A 68 -2.59 18.60 2.45
CA TYR A 68 -3.03 18.19 1.11
C TYR A 68 -2.20 18.67 -0.11
N SER A 69 -1.53 17.73 -0.81
CA SER A 69 -1.34 17.72 -2.29
C SER A 69 -0.22 16.79 -2.82
N ALA A 70 0.19 15.72 -2.12
CA ALA A 70 1.17 14.79 -2.70
C ALA A 70 0.58 13.84 -3.76
N PHE A 71 -0.75 13.70 -3.83
CA PHE A 71 -1.41 12.72 -4.69
C PHE A 71 -2.26 13.41 -5.75
N SER A 72 -1.87 13.27 -7.02
CA SER A 72 -2.76 13.47 -8.16
C SER A 72 -3.55 12.17 -8.39
N THR A 73 -4.87 12.28 -8.52
CA THR A 73 -5.73 11.14 -8.87
C THR A 73 -5.80 11.03 -10.40
N ILE A 74 -5.43 9.88 -10.94
CA ILE A 74 -5.72 9.55 -12.35
C ILE A 74 -7.15 9.01 -12.38
N LYS A 75 -8.11 9.84 -12.83
CA LYS A 75 -9.54 9.48 -12.91
C LYS A 75 -9.83 8.31 -13.85
N ASP A 76 -8.95 8.08 -14.82
CA ASP A 76 -9.03 6.95 -15.74
C ASP A 76 -7.62 6.39 -16.03
N PRO A 77 -7.20 5.33 -15.31
CA PRO A 77 -5.88 4.74 -15.49
C PRO A 77 -5.69 4.01 -16.82
N LYS A 78 -6.76 3.77 -17.59
CA LYS A 78 -6.72 3.00 -18.84
C LYS A 78 -7.12 3.80 -20.08
N GLY A 79 -7.74 4.97 -19.93
CA GLY A 79 -8.05 5.85 -21.05
C GLY A 79 -8.84 5.16 -22.15
N LEU A 80 -9.90 4.42 -21.80
CA LEU A 80 -10.77 3.71 -22.75
C LEU A 80 -12.14 4.38 -22.85
#